data_AF-A0AAP6A5C5-F1
#
_entry.id   AF-A0AAP6A5C5-F1
#
_cell.length_a   1.000
_cell.length_b   1.000
_cell.length_c   1.000
_cell.angle_alpha   90.00
_cell.angle_beta   90.00
_cell.angle_gamma   90.00
#
_symmetry.space_group_name_H-M   'P 1'
#
loop_
_entity.id
_entity.type
_entity.pdbx_description
1 polymer ?
#
loop_
_entity_poly.entity_id
_entity_poly.type
_entity_poly.pdbx_seq_one_letter_code
_entity_poly.pdbx_strand_id
1 'polypeptide(L)'
;MNKLIEFIEKGKPFFEKISRNPYLRAIRDGFIAAMPVILFSTLFLMVAFVPNIFGFTWSDEAVAAIMKPYGYTMGIVAVLVAGTTAKSLTDAFNRQLPKTNQINFISTMIASISGFLLLASDGIEGGFANGYMGTKGLLPAFLAAFITVNIYKVCVKNNVTIRMPDEVPPNVSQAFKDVIPYALSIFVLYGIDLVTRQFLGTNVAEAILKLFEPLFTAADGYVGITIIFGAYALFWFVGIHGPSIVEPAIAAITYANIETNFQLLQAGQHADKILTSGTQMFIVTMGGTGATLVVPFMFMWLTKSKRNKAIGRASVVPTFFGVNEPILFGAPLVLNPVFFVPFILAPIANVWIFKFFVDTLKMNSFSVNLPWTTPGPLGIVMGTNFAPLAFALAILLVVVDVLIYYPFLKVYDEQILAEEQSGKVENSLKEKVAANFNTAKADAILEKAAVETEISEQTNVLVLCAGGGTSGLLANALTKAAKEYGVPVTATAGSYGAHREILPEYQLVILAPQVASNYDDMKQETDALGIKLAKTEGAQYIKLTRDGQGALDFVKQQF
;
A
#
# COMPACT_ATOMS: atom_id res chain seq x y z
N MET A 1 21.24 -19.85 -10.13
CA MET A 1 21.16 -18.41 -9.83
C MET A 1 20.94 -17.58 -11.08
N ASN A 2 21.89 -17.51 -12.03
CA ASN A 2 21.78 -16.67 -13.22
C ASN A 2 20.54 -16.99 -14.07
N LYS A 3 20.21 -18.28 -14.28
CA LYS A 3 18.96 -18.70 -14.95
C LYS A 3 17.67 -18.24 -14.24
N LEU A 4 17.69 -18.15 -12.90
CA LEU A 4 16.54 -17.68 -12.11
C LEU A 4 16.40 -16.15 -12.22
N ILE A 5 17.53 -15.43 -12.17
CA ILE A 5 17.59 -13.97 -12.39
C ILE A 5 17.12 -13.64 -13.82
N GLU A 6 17.63 -14.34 -14.83
CA GLU A 6 17.19 -14.18 -16.23
C GLU A 6 15.69 -14.47 -16.42
N PHE A 7 15.16 -15.50 -15.73
CA PHE A 7 13.73 -15.80 -15.77
C PHE A 7 12.89 -14.68 -15.14
N ILE A 8 13.34 -14.17 -13.99
CA ILE A 8 12.73 -13.05 -13.28
C ILE A 8 12.77 -11.77 -14.13
N GLU A 9 13.91 -11.46 -14.74
CA GLU A 9 14.09 -10.29 -15.60
C GLU A 9 13.22 -10.37 -16.85
N LYS A 10 13.05 -11.56 -17.43
CA LYS A 10 12.07 -11.79 -18.51
C LYS A 10 10.62 -11.57 -18.06
N GLY A 11 10.29 -11.90 -16.81
CA GLY A 11 8.96 -11.70 -16.23
C GLY A 11 8.68 -10.25 -15.78
N LYS A 12 9.72 -9.46 -15.49
CA LYS A 12 9.61 -8.12 -14.94
C LYS A 12 8.69 -7.17 -15.73
N PRO A 13 8.77 -7.07 -17.08
CA PRO A 13 7.86 -6.21 -17.85
C PRO A 13 6.39 -6.59 -17.69
N PHE A 14 6.10 -7.89 -17.55
CA PHE A 14 4.74 -8.37 -17.33
C PHE A 14 4.23 -7.95 -15.94
N PHE A 15 5.05 -8.10 -14.89
CA PHE A 15 4.68 -7.67 -13.55
C PHE A 15 4.54 -6.15 -13.41
N GLU A 16 5.40 -5.38 -14.09
CA GLU A 16 5.24 -3.93 -14.19
C GLU A 16 3.94 -3.56 -14.91
N LYS A 17 3.56 -4.28 -15.96
CA LYS A 17 2.27 -4.08 -16.64
C LYS A 17 1.07 -4.36 -15.72
N ILE A 18 1.14 -5.41 -14.89
CA ILE A 18 0.12 -5.68 -13.85
C ILE A 18 0.09 -4.54 -12.84
N SER A 19 1.26 -4.13 -12.31
CA SER A 19 1.40 -2.99 -11.38
C SER A 19 0.82 -1.69 -11.94
N ARG A 20 0.98 -1.49 -13.26
CA ARG A 20 0.50 -0.33 -14.01
C ARG A 20 -0.96 -0.38 -14.40
N ASN A 21 -1.66 -1.48 -14.12
CA ASN A 21 -3.06 -1.60 -14.43
C ASN A 21 -3.89 -0.53 -13.67
N PRO A 22 -4.65 0.33 -14.38
CA PRO A 22 -5.35 1.44 -13.75
C PRO A 22 -6.45 0.98 -12.77
N TYR A 23 -7.06 -0.19 -12.99
CA TYR A 23 -8.10 -0.73 -12.11
C TYR A 23 -7.52 -1.24 -10.80
N LEU A 24 -6.42 -2.01 -10.85
CA LEU A 24 -5.74 -2.50 -9.64
C LEU A 24 -5.20 -1.33 -8.80
N ARG A 25 -4.63 -0.31 -9.47
CA ARG A 25 -4.21 0.92 -8.80
C ARG A 25 -5.38 1.66 -8.18
N ALA A 26 -6.50 1.78 -8.88
CA ALA A 26 -7.67 2.46 -8.36
C ALA A 26 -8.20 1.80 -7.08
N ILE A 27 -8.22 0.45 -7.02
CA ILE A 27 -8.56 -0.27 -5.79
C ILE A 27 -7.57 0.10 -4.68
N ARG A 28 -6.27 -0.02 -4.94
CA ARG A 28 -5.22 0.30 -3.96
C ARG A 28 -5.36 1.72 -3.41
N ASP A 29 -5.37 2.69 -4.32
CA ASP A 29 -5.35 4.12 -3.98
C ASP A 29 -6.69 4.53 -3.34
N GLY A 30 -7.80 3.93 -3.77
CA GLY A 30 -9.11 4.07 -3.15
C GLY A 30 -9.15 3.59 -1.70
N PHE A 31 -8.56 2.44 -1.40
CA PHE A 31 -8.40 1.96 -0.03
C PHE A 31 -7.48 2.84 0.81
N ILE A 32 -6.34 3.25 0.25
CA ILE A 32 -5.39 4.14 0.94
C ILE A 32 -6.08 5.44 1.38
N ALA A 33 -6.93 6.00 0.51
CA ALA A 33 -7.72 7.18 0.85
C ALA A 33 -8.72 6.94 2.01
N ALA A 34 -9.19 5.70 2.22
CA ALA A 34 -10.08 5.34 3.31
C ALA A 34 -9.34 4.91 4.61
N MET A 35 -8.01 4.76 4.59
CA MET A 35 -7.24 4.31 5.76
C MET A 35 -7.45 5.14 7.04
N PRO A 36 -7.54 6.49 7.00
CA PRO A 36 -7.77 7.26 8.22
C PRO A 36 -9.05 6.83 8.95
N VAL A 37 -10.11 6.53 8.19
CA VAL A 37 -11.39 6.03 8.71
C VAL A 37 -11.18 4.66 9.34
N ILE A 38 -10.55 3.72 8.62
CA ILE A 38 -10.31 2.35 9.09
C ILE A 38 -9.53 2.34 10.41
N LEU A 39 -8.45 3.12 10.49
CA LEU A 39 -7.56 3.16 11.65
C LEU A 39 -8.22 3.84 12.85
N PHE A 40 -8.87 4.98 12.64
CA PHE A 40 -9.54 5.70 13.72
C PHE A 40 -10.70 4.90 14.31
N SER A 41 -11.49 4.24 13.47
CA SER A 41 -12.65 3.45 13.90
C SER A 41 -12.27 2.30 14.81
N THR A 42 -11.11 1.70 14.59
CA THR A 42 -10.65 0.55 15.37
C THR A 42 -10.42 0.89 16.85
N LEU A 43 -10.12 2.15 17.18
CA LEU A 43 -9.99 2.59 18.57
C LEU A 43 -11.28 2.36 19.36
N PHE A 44 -12.45 2.61 18.76
CA PHE A 44 -13.74 2.39 19.41
C PHE A 44 -13.99 0.92 19.67
N LEU A 45 -13.67 0.05 18.70
CA LEU A 45 -13.75 -1.40 18.87
C LEU A 45 -12.85 -1.87 20.01
N MET A 46 -11.62 -1.34 20.08
CA MET A 46 -10.69 -1.66 21.17
C MET A 46 -11.23 -1.22 22.53
N VAL A 47 -11.71 0.02 22.65
CA VAL A 47 -12.28 0.55 23.90
C VAL A 47 -13.50 -0.26 24.33
N ALA A 48 -14.36 -0.67 23.39
CA ALA A 48 -15.56 -1.42 23.69
C ALA A 48 -15.27 -2.87 24.13
N PHE A 49 -14.29 -3.56 23.53
CA PHE A 49 -14.20 -5.02 23.66
C PHE A 49 -12.88 -5.57 24.20
N VAL A 50 -11.77 -4.82 24.19
CA VAL A 50 -10.52 -5.25 24.83
C VAL A 50 -10.67 -5.40 26.36
N PRO A 51 -11.40 -4.51 27.09
CA PRO A 51 -11.60 -4.68 28.52
C PRO A 51 -12.22 -6.01 28.94
N ASN A 52 -13.02 -6.65 28.07
CA ASN A 52 -13.66 -7.94 28.34
C ASN A 52 -12.65 -9.03 28.68
N ILE A 53 -11.44 -8.96 28.11
CA ILE A 53 -10.34 -9.90 28.41
C ILE A 53 -9.93 -9.83 29.88
N PHE A 54 -9.99 -8.64 30.46
CA PHE A 54 -9.62 -8.37 31.84
C PHE A 54 -10.81 -8.52 32.81
N GLY A 55 -11.91 -9.13 32.35
CA GLY A 55 -13.12 -9.36 33.15
C GLY A 55 -13.99 -8.13 33.34
N PHE A 56 -13.77 -7.06 32.58
CA PHE A 56 -14.59 -5.86 32.62
C PHE A 56 -15.47 -5.77 31.37
N THR A 57 -16.78 -5.67 31.56
CA THR A 57 -17.76 -5.47 30.47
C THR A 57 -18.53 -4.18 30.68
N TRP A 58 -18.65 -3.37 29.63
CA TRP A 58 -19.55 -2.22 29.61
C TRP A 58 -21.02 -2.66 29.63
N SER A 59 -21.95 -1.76 29.99
CA SER A 59 -23.38 -1.98 29.75
C SER A 59 -23.69 -1.90 28.25
N ASP A 60 -24.79 -2.50 27.81
CA ASP A 60 -25.19 -2.48 26.39
C ASP A 60 -25.37 -1.06 25.86
N GLU A 61 -25.89 -0.14 26.68
CA GLU A 61 -26.03 1.28 26.30
C GLU A 61 -24.67 1.95 26.11
N ALA A 62 -23.70 1.64 26.99
CA ALA A 62 -22.34 2.16 26.88
C ALA A 62 -21.62 1.57 25.66
N VAL A 63 -21.76 0.27 25.39
CA VAL A 63 -21.23 -0.36 24.16
C VAL A 63 -21.83 0.32 22.93
N ALA A 64 -23.16 0.52 22.89
CA ALA A 64 -23.82 1.18 21.78
C ALA A 64 -23.33 2.62 21.58
N ALA A 65 -23.11 3.37 22.67
CA ALA A 65 -22.56 4.72 22.61
C ALA A 65 -21.11 4.73 22.08
N ILE A 66 -20.25 3.82 22.56
CA ILE A 66 -18.85 3.69 22.14
C ILE A 66 -18.76 3.24 20.67
N MET A 67 -19.62 2.31 20.25
CA MET A 67 -19.61 1.73 18.90
C MET A 67 -20.37 2.57 17.87
N LYS A 68 -21.11 3.59 18.27
CA LYS A 68 -21.80 4.49 17.34
C LYS A 68 -20.83 5.11 16.31
N PRO A 69 -19.71 5.74 16.70
CA PRO A 69 -18.70 6.19 15.74
C PRO A 69 -18.23 5.11 14.77
N TYR A 70 -17.96 3.89 15.25
CA TYR A 70 -17.56 2.75 14.41
C TYR A 70 -18.62 2.43 13.34
N GLY A 71 -19.91 2.41 13.71
CA GLY A 71 -21.01 2.16 12.78
C GLY A 71 -21.10 3.19 11.66
N TYR A 72 -20.87 4.47 11.95
CA TYR A 72 -20.88 5.56 10.96
C TYR A 72 -19.58 5.74 10.19
N THR A 73 -18.60 4.85 10.38
CA THR A 73 -17.28 4.91 9.74
C THR A 73 -16.94 3.57 9.10
N MET A 74 -16.46 2.60 9.88
CA MET A 74 -16.20 1.24 9.38
C MET A 74 -17.47 0.54 8.91
N GLY A 75 -18.61 0.78 9.56
CA GLY A 75 -19.90 0.23 9.14
C GLY A 75 -20.39 0.73 7.78
N ILE A 76 -19.78 1.77 7.22
CA ILE A 76 -20.09 2.31 5.88
C ILE A 76 -18.87 2.34 4.95
N VAL A 77 -17.79 1.59 5.27
CA VAL A 77 -16.52 1.69 4.55
C VAL A 77 -16.63 1.38 3.05
N ALA A 78 -17.52 0.46 2.63
CA ALA A 78 -17.71 0.17 1.21
C ALA A 78 -18.33 1.35 0.46
N VAL A 79 -19.18 2.16 1.10
CA VAL A 79 -19.70 3.41 0.53
C VAL A 79 -18.54 4.37 0.25
N LEU A 80 -17.67 4.57 1.23
CA LEU A 80 -16.51 5.46 1.10
C LEU A 80 -15.57 4.97 0.00
N VAL A 81 -15.27 3.66 0.00
CA VAL A 81 -14.36 3.02 -0.95
C VAL A 81 -14.92 3.00 -2.37
N ALA A 82 -16.24 2.90 -2.57
CA ALA A 82 -16.86 3.05 -3.89
C ALA A 82 -16.50 4.43 -4.50
N GLY A 83 -16.67 5.50 -3.71
CA GLY A 83 -16.31 6.85 -4.11
C GLY A 83 -14.81 7.01 -4.37
N THR A 84 -13.96 6.68 -3.38
CA THR A 84 -12.50 6.90 -3.52
C THR A 84 -11.86 6.05 -4.60
N THR A 85 -12.37 4.83 -4.86
CA THR A 85 -11.93 3.99 -5.98
C THR A 85 -12.33 4.62 -7.32
N ALA A 86 -13.58 5.13 -7.42
CA ALA A 86 -14.04 5.82 -8.62
C ALA A 86 -13.20 7.06 -8.90
N LYS A 87 -12.92 7.87 -7.87
CA LYS A 87 -12.00 9.02 -7.97
C LYS A 87 -10.63 8.60 -8.50
N SER A 88 -10.03 7.59 -7.89
CA SER A 88 -8.69 7.09 -8.25
C SER A 88 -8.62 6.60 -9.70
N LEU A 89 -9.67 5.92 -10.17
CA LEU A 89 -9.78 5.46 -11.55
C LEU A 89 -10.02 6.62 -12.53
N THR A 90 -10.84 7.59 -12.14
CA THR A 90 -11.09 8.80 -12.93
C THR A 90 -9.80 9.57 -13.17
N ASP A 91 -9.01 9.80 -12.12
CA ASP A 91 -7.72 10.45 -12.24
C ASP A 91 -6.78 9.70 -13.20
N ALA A 92 -6.75 8.36 -13.10
CA ALA A 92 -5.93 7.53 -13.98
C ALA A 92 -6.33 7.66 -15.46
N PHE A 93 -7.63 7.79 -15.75
CA PHE A 93 -8.12 8.00 -17.12
C PHE A 93 -8.01 9.44 -17.60
N ASN A 94 -8.12 10.43 -16.71
CA ASN A 94 -7.94 11.83 -17.04
C ASN A 94 -6.54 12.13 -17.60
N ARG A 95 -5.52 11.37 -17.19
CA ARG A 95 -4.17 11.40 -17.81
C ARG A 95 -4.16 11.16 -19.32
N GLN A 96 -5.13 10.41 -19.83
CA GLN A 96 -5.25 10.03 -21.24
C GLN A 96 -6.23 10.95 -22.00
N LEU A 97 -6.89 11.88 -21.31
CA LEU A 97 -7.88 12.79 -21.88
C LEU A 97 -7.29 14.20 -22.04
N PRO A 98 -7.75 14.98 -23.03
CA PRO A 98 -7.35 16.37 -23.17
C PRO A 98 -7.67 17.17 -21.89
N LYS A 99 -6.78 18.10 -21.51
CA LYS A 99 -7.00 18.98 -20.33
C LYS A 99 -8.30 19.78 -20.41
N THR A 100 -8.77 20.08 -21.62
CA THR A 100 -10.02 20.82 -21.88
C THR A 100 -11.27 19.95 -21.79
N ASN A 101 -11.13 18.63 -21.67
CA ASN A 101 -12.24 17.68 -21.64
C ASN A 101 -11.95 16.51 -20.70
N GLN A 102 -11.92 16.80 -19.41
CA GLN A 102 -11.71 15.82 -18.34
C GLN A 102 -13.01 15.39 -17.68
N ILE A 103 -12.99 14.17 -17.14
CA ILE A 103 -14.07 13.64 -16.33
C ILE A 103 -14.03 14.32 -14.96
N ASN A 104 -15.17 14.79 -14.47
CA ASN A 104 -15.30 15.32 -13.11
C ASN A 104 -15.28 14.17 -12.10
N PHE A 105 -14.23 14.11 -11.27
CA PHE A 105 -14.08 13.04 -10.28
C PHE A 105 -15.21 13.05 -9.25
N ILE A 106 -15.73 14.22 -8.84
CA ILE A 106 -16.84 14.33 -7.88
C ILE A 106 -18.08 13.65 -8.45
N SER A 107 -18.38 13.89 -9.73
CA SER A 107 -19.51 13.27 -10.41
C SER A 107 -19.38 11.74 -10.44
N THR A 108 -18.19 11.23 -10.74
CA THR A 108 -17.96 9.77 -10.69
C THR A 108 -18.02 9.18 -9.29
N MET A 109 -17.61 9.92 -8.25
CA MET A 109 -17.75 9.50 -6.86
C MET A 109 -19.23 9.35 -6.49
N ILE A 110 -20.02 10.38 -6.75
CA ILE A 110 -21.46 10.38 -6.44
C ILE A 110 -22.17 9.27 -7.22
N ALA A 111 -21.92 9.17 -8.53
CA ALA A 111 -22.50 8.11 -9.36
C ALA A 111 -22.13 6.70 -8.88
N SER A 112 -20.87 6.49 -8.49
CA SER A 112 -20.42 5.20 -7.97
C SER A 112 -21.04 4.86 -6.61
N ILE A 113 -21.21 5.85 -5.74
CA ILE A 113 -21.87 5.65 -4.43
C ILE A 113 -23.35 5.29 -4.64
N SER A 114 -24.07 6.06 -5.46
CA SER A 114 -25.46 5.77 -5.81
C SER A 114 -25.61 4.39 -6.44
N GLY A 115 -24.72 4.07 -7.39
CA GLY A 115 -24.66 2.78 -8.05
C GLY A 115 -24.37 1.62 -7.09
N PHE A 116 -23.41 1.78 -6.19
CA PHE A 116 -23.11 0.79 -5.15
C PHE A 116 -24.33 0.52 -4.26
N LEU A 117 -25.03 1.56 -3.81
CA LEU A 117 -26.22 1.40 -2.98
C LEU A 117 -27.32 0.60 -3.70
N LEU A 118 -27.48 0.76 -5.02
CA LEU A 118 -28.40 -0.07 -5.80
C LEU A 118 -28.00 -1.55 -5.82
N LEU A 119 -26.70 -1.84 -5.92
CA LEU A 119 -26.18 -3.20 -5.95
C LEU A 119 -26.20 -3.92 -4.59
N ALA A 120 -26.16 -3.16 -3.50
CA ALA A 120 -25.82 -3.68 -2.17
C ALA A 120 -26.86 -3.40 -1.08
N SER A 121 -27.90 -2.61 -1.36
CA SER A 121 -28.88 -2.20 -0.37
C SER A 121 -30.30 -2.60 -0.79
N ASP A 122 -30.99 -3.32 0.09
CA ASP A 122 -32.39 -3.68 -0.09
C ASP A 122 -33.31 -2.62 0.54
N GLY A 123 -34.46 -2.37 -0.08
CA GLY A 123 -35.48 -1.51 0.53
C GLY A 123 -36.10 -2.17 1.76
N ILE A 124 -36.22 -1.42 2.86
CA ILE A 124 -36.90 -1.83 4.09
C ILE A 124 -37.94 -0.78 4.47
N GLU A 125 -38.83 -1.10 5.41
CA GLU A 125 -39.81 -0.12 5.89
C GLU A 125 -39.12 1.14 6.44
N GLY A 126 -39.44 2.30 5.86
CA GLY A 126 -38.88 3.59 6.27
C GLY A 126 -37.41 3.83 5.89
N GLY A 127 -36.77 2.96 5.09
CA GLY A 127 -35.37 3.14 4.73
C GLY A 127 -34.77 2.06 3.83
N PHE A 128 -33.48 1.82 4.01
CA PHE A 128 -32.71 0.85 3.23
C PHE A 128 -31.78 0.05 4.15
N ALA A 129 -31.53 -1.21 3.79
CA ALA A 129 -30.73 -2.14 4.56
C ALA A 129 -29.24 -1.76 4.53
N ASN A 130 -28.55 -1.85 5.67
CA ASN A 130 -27.14 -1.46 5.79
C ASN A 130 -26.16 -2.65 5.83
N GLY A 131 -26.65 -3.88 5.69
CA GLY A 131 -25.86 -5.10 5.93
C GLY A 131 -24.62 -5.26 5.03
N TYR A 132 -24.61 -4.61 3.86
CA TYR A 132 -23.48 -4.62 2.93
C TYR A 132 -22.76 -3.27 2.83
N MET A 133 -23.08 -2.27 3.66
CA MET A 133 -22.41 -0.95 3.59
C MET A 133 -21.01 -0.97 4.19
N GLY A 134 -20.73 -1.94 5.07
CA GLY A 134 -19.43 -2.19 5.67
C GLY A 134 -18.51 -3.02 4.78
N THR A 135 -17.62 -3.83 5.36
CA THR A 135 -16.58 -4.53 4.59
C THR A 135 -17.13 -5.56 3.59
N LYS A 136 -18.30 -6.14 3.87
CA LYS A 136 -18.99 -7.11 2.99
C LYS A 136 -19.34 -6.52 1.61
N GLY A 137 -19.47 -5.20 1.49
CA GLY A 137 -19.77 -4.52 0.22
C GLY A 137 -18.57 -4.09 -0.61
N LEU A 138 -17.34 -4.42 -0.21
CA LEU A 138 -16.15 -3.88 -0.91
C LEU A 138 -16.05 -4.36 -2.37
N LEU A 139 -16.42 -5.61 -2.67
CA LEU A 139 -16.42 -6.12 -4.05
C LEU A 139 -17.46 -5.44 -4.96
N PRO A 140 -18.76 -5.34 -4.58
CA PRO A 140 -19.72 -4.58 -5.37
C PRO A 140 -19.39 -3.08 -5.43
N ALA A 141 -18.69 -2.52 -4.44
CA ALA A 141 -18.19 -1.14 -4.50
C ALA A 141 -17.18 -0.93 -5.65
N PHE A 142 -16.24 -1.87 -5.86
CA PHE A 142 -15.34 -1.80 -7.02
C PHE A 142 -16.07 -1.98 -8.33
N LEU A 143 -17.05 -2.89 -8.38
CA LEU A 143 -17.88 -3.09 -9.58
C LEU A 143 -18.59 -1.80 -9.97
N ALA A 144 -19.22 -1.13 -9.01
CA ALA A 144 -19.88 0.15 -9.21
C ALA A 144 -18.91 1.23 -9.71
N ALA A 145 -17.74 1.35 -9.09
CA ALA A 145 -16.71 2.30 -9.48
C ALA A 145 -16.22 2.06 -10.92
N PHE A 146 -15.94 0.79 -11.26
CA PHE A 146 -15.42 0.43 -12.57
C PHE A 146 -16.44 0.68 -13.67
N ILE A 147 -17.69 0.26 -13.49
CA ILE A 147 -18.74 0.47 -14.49
C ILE A 147 -18.98 1.97 -14.68
N THR A 148 -19.17 2.70 -13.59
CA THR A 148 -19.42 4.15 -13.61
C THR A 148 -18.32 4.90 -14.36
N VAL A 149 -17.06 4.72 -13.96
CA VAL A 149 -15.96 5.50 -14.53
C VAL A 149 -15.72 5.15 -16.00
N ASN A 150 -15.92 3.89 -16.41
CA ASN A 150 -15.84 3.53 -17.82
C ASN A 150 -16.96 4.19 -18.66
N ILE A 151 -18.19 4.24 -18.14
CA ILE A 151 -19.30 4.94 -18.81
C ILE A 151 -18.97 6.43 -18.95
N TYR A 152 -18.53 7.08 -17.87
CA TYR A 152 -18.09 8.47 -17.91
C TYR A 152 -16.97 8.70 -18.94
N LYS A 153 -15.96 7.83 -18.97
CA LYS A 153 -14.88 7.89 -19.96
C LYS A 153 -15.41 7.84 -21.38
N VAL A 154 -16.31 6.91 -21.69
CA VAL A 154 -16.89 6.78 -23.04
C VAL A 154 -17.72 8.00 -23.39
N CYS A 155 -18.56 8.48 -22.48
CA CYS A 155 -19.41 9.64 -22.74
C CYS A 155 -18.60 10.92 -22.94
N VAL A 156 -17.65 11.21 -22.05
CA VAL A 156 -16.79 12.41 -22.13
C VAL A 156 -15.91 12.37 -23.37
N LYS A 157 -15.27 11.23 -23.66
CA LYS A 157 -14.42 11.06 -24.86
C LYS A 157 -15.20 11.28 -26.16
N ASN A 158 -16.46 10.86 -26.21
CA ASN A 158 -17.31 10.98 -27.41
C ASN A 158 -18.22 12.20 -27.40
N ASN A 159 -18.08 13.13 -26.43
CA ASN A 159 -18.94 14.30 -26.26
C ASN A 159 -20.44 13.96 -26.17
N VAL A 160 -20.77 12.81 -25.57
CA VAL A 160 -22.14 12.39 -25.25
C VAL A 160 -22.56 13.09 -23.96
N THR A 161 -22.91 14.36 -24.10
CA THR A 161 -23.18 15.28 -23.00
C THR A 161 -24.26 16.28 -23.39
N ILE A 162 -24.96 16.85 -22.42
CA ILE A 162 -25.83 18.01 -22.69
C ILE A 162 -24.93 19.23 -22.92
N ARG A 163 -25.06 19.88 -24.09
CA ARG A 163 -24.25 21.06 -24.44
C ARG A 163 -24.98 22.32 -23.99
N MET A 164 -24.28 23.16 -23.22
CA MET A 164 -24.76 24.47 -22.82
C MET A 164 -24.16 25.56 -23.74
N PRO A 165 -24.87 26.68 -23.98
CA PRO A 165 -24.32 27.86 -24.64
C PRO A 165 -23.09 28.44 -23.90
N ASP A 166 -22.28 29.22 -24.61
CA ASP A 166 -21.03 29.80 -24.08
C ASP A 166 -21.30 30.84 -22.97
N GLU A 167 -22.51 31.40 -22.91
CA GLU A 167 -22.93 32.35 -21.87
C GLU A 167 -23.16 31.68 -20.50
N VAL A 168 -23.24 30.35 -20.45
CA VAL A 168 -23.53 29.61 -19.22
C VAL A 168 -22.24 29.39 -18.41
N PRO A 169 -22.23 29.75 -17.11
CA PRO A 169 -21.06 29.56 -16.27
C PRO A 169 -20.49 28.13 -16.31
N PRO A 170 -19.14 27.95 -16.31
CA PRO A 170 -18.51 26.64 -16.45
C PRO A 170 -18.99 25.58 -15.45
N ASN A 171 -19.25 25.97 -14.20
CA ASN A 171 -19.73 25.04 -13.16
C ASN A 171 -21.13 24.49 -13.47
N VAL A 172 -22.01 25.31 -14.04
CA VAL A 172 -23.35 24.89 -14.46
C VAL A 172 -23.24 24.02 -15.71
N SER A 173 -22.42 24.43 -16.68
CA SER A 173 -22.13 23.65 -17.90
C SER A 173 -21.62 22.24 -17.55
N GLN A 174 -20.72 22.13 -16.58
CA GLN A 174 -20.19 20.84 -16.13
C GLN A 174 -21.27 19.95 -15.51
N ALA A 175 -22.16 20.49 -14.67
CA ALA A 175 -23.26 19.73 -14.08
C ALA A 175 -24.16 19.09 -15.16
N PHE A 176 -24.52 19.85 -16.20
CA PHE A 176 -25.31 19.34 -17.33
C PHE A 176 -24.54 18.32 -18.18
N LYS A 177 -23.23 18.51 -18.36
CA LYS A 177 -22.38 17.54 -19.05
C LYS A 177 -22.40 16.17 -18.37
N ASP A 178 -22.45 16.16 -17.04
CA ASP A 178 -22.41 14.94 -16.23
C ASP A 178 -23.76 14.20 -16.12
N VAL A 179 -24.89 14.82 -16.51
CA VAL A 179 -26.24 14.21 -16.39
C VAL A 179 -26.37 12.91 -17.19
N ILE A 180 -25.97 12.92 -18.47
CA ILE A 180 -26.09 11.72 -19.33
C ILE A 180 -25.18 10.59 -18.83
N PRO A 181 -23.87 10.81 -18.57
CA PRO A 181 -23.01 9.80 -17.95
C PRO A 181 -23.57 9.24 -16.63
N TYR A 182 -24.10 10.11 -15.77
CA TYR A 182 -24.71 9.71 -14.50
C TYR A 182 -25.89 8.76 -14.73
N ALA A 183 -26.87 9.20 -15.54
CA ALA A 183 -28.08 8.43 -15.82
C ALA A 183 -27.76 7.06 -16.43
N LEU A 184 -26.85 7.00 -17.41
CA LEU A 184 -26.41 5.75 -18.00
C LEU A 184 -25.76 4.82 -16.98
N SER A 185 -24.92 5.36 -16.09
CA SER A 185 -24.28 4.57 -15.02
C SER A 185 -25.31 3.96 -14.09
N ILE A 186 -26.30 4.75 -13.66
CA ILE A 186 -27.38 4.28 -12.79
C ILE A 186 -28.24 3.22 -13.48
N PHE A 187 -28.66 3.44 -14.73
CA PHE A 187 -29.50 2.46 -15.42
C PHE A 187 -28.78 1.13 -15.70
N VAL A 188 -27.48 1.17 -16.03
CA VAL A 188 -26.69 -0.06 -16.23
C VAL A 188 -26.56 -0.83 -14.91
N LEU A 189 -26.22 -0.15 -13.82
CA LEU A 189 -26.06 -0.80 -12.50
C LEU A 189 -27.40 -1.32 -11.97
N TYR A 190 -28.47 -0.57 -12.15
CA TYR A 190 -29.82 -1.01 -11.80
C TYR A 190 -30.25 -2.23 -12.63
N GLY A 191 -29.96 -2.24 -13.93
CA GLY A 191 -30.20 -3.39 -14.80
C GLY A 191 -29.45 -4.65 -14.33
N ILE A 192 -28.19 -4.50 -13.90
CA ILE A 192 -27.41 -5.61 -13.32
C ILE A 192 -28.07 -6.14 -12.05
N ASP A 193 -28.53 -5.26 -11.16
CA ASP A 193 -29.23 -5.65 -9.93
C ASP A 193 -30.55 -6.39 -10.23
N LEU A 194 -31.39 -5.88 -11.13
CA LEU A 194 -32.62 -6.53 -11.54
C LEU A 194 -32.40 -7.93 -12.13
N VAL A 195 -31.42 -8.06 -13.03
CA VAL A 195 -31.05 -9.36 -13.61
C VAL A 195 -30.58 -10.31 -12.52
N THR A 196 -29.72 -9.84 -11.62
CA THR A 196 -29.18 -10.66 -10.53
C THR A 196 -30.29 -11.17 -9.61
N ARG A 197 -31.23 -10.30 -9.23
CA ARG A 197 -32.40 -10.70 -8.43
C ARG A 197 -33.28 -11.70 -9.15
N GLN A 198 -33.52 -11.50 -10.44
CA GLN A 198 -34.35 -12.40 -11.24
C GLN A 198 -33.77 -13.82 -11.35
N PHE A 199 -32.45 -13.95 -11.51
CA PHE A 199 -31.81 -15.25 -11.74
C PHE A 199 -31.24 -15.91 -10.48
N LEU A 200 -30.81 -15.13 -9.49
CA LEU A 200 -30.12 -15.61 -8.29
C LEU A 200 -30.91 -15.38 -6.99
N GLY A 201 -32.03 -14.65 -7.04
CA GLY A 201 -32.94 -14.46 -5.90
C GLY A 201 -32.38 -13.57 -4.77
N THR A 202 -31.25 -12.89 -4.99
CA THR A 202 -30.65 -11.96 -4.03
C THR A 202 -30.04 -10.75 -4.75
N ASN A 203 -29.61 -9.74 -3.99
CA ASN A 203 -28.89 -8.58 -4.48
C ASN A 203 -27.47 -8.95 -4.97
N VAL A 204 -26.84 -8.02 -5.68
CA VAL A 204 -25.53 -8.25 -6.32
C VAL A 204 -24.42 -8.45 -5.28
N ALA A 205 -24.49 -7.76 -4.14
CA ALA A 205 -23.49 -7.91 -3.08
C ALA A 205 -23.43 -9.35 -2.55
N GLU A 206 -24.58 -9.91 -2.19
CA GLU A 206 -24.67 -11.30 -1.71
C GLU A 206 -24.27 -12.30 -2.80
N ALA A 207 -24.73 -12.09 -4.04
CA ALA A 207 -24.42 -12.95 -5.16
C ALA A 207 -22.91 -13.02 -5.43
N ILE A 208 -22.22 -11.89 -5.39
CA ILE A 208 -20.76 -11.83 -5.53
C ILE A 208 -20.08 -12.58 -4.37
N LEU A 209 -20.51 -12.36 -3.12
CA LEU A 209 -19.90 -13.06 -1.98
C LEU A 209 -20.02 -14.59 -2.12
N LYS A 210 -21.20 -15.10 -2.48
CA LYS A 210 -21.41 -16.54 -2.73
C LYS A 210 -20.58 -17.07 -3.89
N LEU A 211 -20.45 -16.30 -4.97
CA LEU A 211 -19.65 -16.68 -6.13
C LEU A 211 -18.17 -16.86 -5.78
N PHE A 212 -17.63 -15.98 -4.92
CA PHE A 212 -16.22 -15.98 -4.55
C PHE A 212 -15.87 -16.79 -3.29
N GLU A 213 -16.86 -17.26 -2.53
CA GLU A 213 -16.66 -18.03 -1.30
C GLU A 213 -15.71 -19.25 -1.46
N PRO A 214 -15.81 -20.09 -2.52
CA PRO A 214 -14.88 -21.19 -2.72
C PRO A 214 -13.43 -20.71 -2.94
N LEU A 215 -13.26 -19.58 -3.63
CA LEU A 215 -11.95 -18.97 -3.86
C LEU A 215 -11.37 -18.45 -2.54
N PHE A 216 -12.18 -17.79 -1.71
CA PHE A 216 -11.74 -17.29 -0.41
C PHE A 216 -11.35 -18.42 0.53
N THR A 217 -12.12 -19.51 0.54
CA THR A 217 -11.79 -20.72 1.30
C THR A 217 -10.47 -21.33 0.84
N ALA A 218 -10.26 -21.45 -0.48
CA ALA A 218 -9.01 -21.94 -1.03
C ALA A 218 -7.81 -21.02 -0.72
N ALA A 219 -8.04 -19.69 -0.77
CA ALA A 219 -7.04 -18.67 -0.47
C ALA A 219 -6.61 -18.67 1.01
N ASP A 220 -7.52 -19.00 1.94
CA ASP A 220 -7.25 -19.12 3.38
C ASP A 220 -6.50 -20.41 3.75
N GLY A 221 -6.52 -21.41 2.86
CA GLY A 221 -5.77 -22.65 3.01
C GLY A 221 -4.25 -22.47 2.91
N TYR A 222 -3.48 -23.45 3.39
CA TYR A 222 -2.00 -23.40 3.40
C TYR A 222 -1.39 -23.09 2.03
N VAL A 223 -1.91 -23.69 0.96
CA VAL A 223 -1.43 -23.41 -0.41
C VAL A 223 -1.76 -21.98 -0.83
N GLY A 224 -2.99 -21.52 -0.56
CA GLY A 224 -3.45 -20.18 -0.88
C GLY A 224 -2.60 -19.10 -0.21
N ILE A 225 -2.46 -19.14 1.12
CA ILE A 225 -1.64 -18.18 1.87
C ILE A 225 -0.17 -18.22 1.46
N THR A 226 0.37 -19.40 1.08
CA THR A 226 1.74 -19.53 0.55
C THR A 226 1.91 -18.77 -0.75
N ILE A 227 0.99 -18.95 -1.70
CA ILE A 227 1.05 -18.28 -3.00
C ILE A 227 0.90 -16.78 -2.81
N ILE A 228 -0.08 -16.35 -2.04
CA ILE A 228 -0.38 -14.92 -1.80
C ILE A 228 0.83 -14.25 -1.15
N PHE A 229 1.28 -14.72 0.01
CA PHE A 229 2.31 -14.05 0.79
C PHE A 229 3.73 -14.33 0.28
N GLY A 230 3.95 -15.47 -0.37
CA GLY A 230 5.16 -15.70 -1.16
C GLY A 230 5.29 -14.72 -2.31
N ALA A 231 4.17 -14.34 -2.98
CA ALA A 231 4.20 -13.34 -4.04
C ALA A 231 4.55 -11.93 -3.53
N TYR A 232 4.14 -11.54 -2.32
CA TYR A 232 4.58 -10.28 -1.70
C TYR A 232 6.11 -10.19 -1.67
N ALA A 233 6.74 -11.21 -1.09
CA ALA A 233 8.19 -11.27 -0.96
C ALA A 233 8.88 -11.41 -2.32
N LEU A 234 8.36 -12.25 -3.22
CA LEU A 234 8.94 -12.45 -4.54
C LEU A 234 8.95 -11.14 -5.34
N PHE A 235 7.83 -10.43 -5.43
CA PHE A 235 7.78 -9.17 -6.19
C PHE A 235 8.77 -8.15 -5.64
N TRP A 236 8.83 -7.99 -4.31
CA TRP A 236 9.79 -7.08 -3.70
C TRP A 236 11.23 -7.50 -3.96
N PHE A 237 11.53 -8.79 -3.86
CA PHE A 237 12.86 -9.31 -4.16
C PHE A 237 13.30 -8.96 -5.58
N VAL A 238 12.39 -8.96 -6.55
CA VAL A 238 12.69 -8.62 -7.96
C VAL A 238 12.66 -7.12 -8.25
N GLY A 239 12.49 -6.28 -7.22
CA GLY A 239 12.51 -4.82 -7.31
C GLY A 239 11.15 -4.18 -7.64
N ILE A 240 10.05 -4.92 -7.49
CA ILE A 240 8.68 -4.41 -7.66
C ILE A 240 8.00 -4.39 -6.30
N HIS A 241 7.38 -3.26 -5.91
CA HIS A 241 6.73 -3.16 -4.60
C HIS A 241 5.61 -4.20 -4.42
N GLY A 242 5.89 -5.30 -3.72
CA GLY A 242 5.02 -6.48 -3.62
C GLY A 242 3.60 -6.20 -3.11
N PRO A 243 3.42 -5.46 -2.00
CA PRO A 243 2.10 -5.07 -1.53
C PRO A 243 1.28 -4.34 -2.59
N SER A 244 1.90 -3.52 -3.43
CA SER A 244 1.16 -2.79 -4.47
C SER A 244 0.62 -3.66 -5.60
N ILE A 245 1.12 -4.89 -5.75
CA ILE A 245 0.64 -5.86 -6.73
C ILE A 245 -0.44 -6.75 -6.12
N VAL A 246 -0.18 -7.27 -4.93
CA VAL A 246 -0.99 -8.35 -4.35
C VAL A 246 -2.14 -7.81 -3.51
N GLU A 247 -1.92 -6.75 -2.74
CA GLU A 247 -2.93 -6.19 -1.83
C GLU A 247 -4.24 -5.82 -2.54
N PRO A 248 -4.23 -5.17 -3.73
CA PRO A 248 -5.47 -4.81 -4.40
C PRO A 248 -6.33 -6.03 -4.79
N ALA A 249 -5.71 -7.20 -4.98
CA ALA A 249 -6.42 -8.42 -5.31
C ALA A 249 -7.09 -9.08 -4.10
N ILE A 250 -6.59 -8.83 -2.89
CA ILE A 250 -7.06 -9.48 -1.65
C ILE A 250 -7.69 -8.52 -0.64
N ALA A 251 -7.61 -7.20 -0.85
CA ALA A 251 -8.02 -6.21 0.14
C ALA A 251 -9.48 -6.37 0.61
N ALA A 252 -10.41 -6.65 -0.31
CA ALA A 252 -11.80 -6.88 0.10
C ALA A 252 -11.95 -8.05 1.08
N ILE A 253 -11.32 -9.19 0.79
CA ILE A 253 -11.46 -10.38 1.63
C ILE A 253 -10.69 -10.25 2.95
N THR A 254 -9.53 -9.61 2.96
CA THR A 254 -8.72 -9.45 4.19
C THR A 254 -9.42 -8.57 5.22
N TYR A 255 -10.12 -7.52 4.80
CA TYR A 255 -10.93 -6.70 5.71
C TYR A 255 -12.27 -7.36 6.08
N ALA A 256 -12.92 -8.05 5.15
CA ALA A 256 -14.16 -8.80 5.43
C ALA A 256 -13.94 -9.93 6.45
N ASN A 257 -12.78 -10.61 6.39
CA ASN A 257 -12.43 -11.66 7.32
C ASN A 257 -12.17 -11.15 8.73
N ILE A 258 -11.66 -9.92 8.89
CA ILE A 258 -11.52 -9.30 10.22
C ILE A 258 -12.87 -9.05 10.84
N GLU A 259 -13.81 -8.50 10.07
CA GLU A 259 -15.17 -8.27 10.56
C GLU A 259 -15.87 -9.60 10.91
N THR A 260 -15.66 -10.62 10.07
CA THR A 260 -16.16 -11.98 10.32
C THR A 260 -15.59 -12.57 11.61
N ASN A 261 -14.28 -12.50 11.81
CA ASN A 261 -13.62 -12.94 13.04
C ASN A 261 -14.14 -12.19 14.25
N PHE A 262 -14.31 -10.87 14.15
CA PHE A 262 -14.87 -10.07 15.23
C PHE A 262 -16.30 -10.53 15.59
N GLN A 263 -17.16 -10.78 14.60
CA GLN A 263 -18.51 -11.30 14.82
C GLN A 263 -18.50 -12.69 15.48
N LEU A 264 -17.59 -13.58 15.07
CA LEU A 264 -17.41 -14.89 15.69
C LEU A 264 -17.05 -14.76 17.18
N LEU A 265 -16.10 -13.87 17.52
CA LEU A 265 -15.74 -13.63 18.92
C LEU A 265 -16.89 -13.10 19.76
N GLN A 266 -17.69 -12.17 19.21
CA GLN A 266 -18.88 -11.65 19.90
C GLN A 266 -19.92 -12.74 20.16
N ALA A 267 -20.03 -13.72 19.25
CA ALA A 267 -20.89 -14.89 19.42
C ALA A 267 -20.28 -15.97 20.33
N GLY A 268 -19.12 -15.72 20.96
CA GLY A 268 -18.41 -16.71 21.78
C GLY A 268 -17.79 -17.86 20.96
N GLN A 269 -17.65 -17.67 19.65
CA GLN A 269 -17.08 -18.65 18.72
C GLN A 269 -15.60 -18.37 18.47
N HIS A 270 -14.92 -19.36 17.89
CA HIS A 270 -13.51 -19.28 17.55
C HIS A 270 -13.31 -18.49 16.25
N ALA A 271 -12.47 -17.45 16.29
CA ALA A 271 -12.12 -16.65 15.11
C ALA A 271 -11.09 -17.39 14.24
N ASP A 272 -11.56 -17.97 13.14
CA ASP A 272 -10.80 -18.95 12.34
C ASP A 272 -10.23 -18.41 11.02
N LYS A 273 -10.65 -17.22 10.56
CA LYS A 273 -10.20 -16.70 9.26
C LYS A 273 -8.76 -16.23 9.34
N ILE A 274 -7.87 -16.82 8.55
CA ILE A 274 -6.43 -16.54 8.57
C ILE A 274 -6.08 -15.37 7.67
N LEU A 275 -6.69 -15.28 6.49
CA LEU A 275 -6.40 -14.25 5.50
C LEU A 275 -7.05 -12.93 5.95
N THR A 276 -6.33 -12.19 6.78
CA THR A 276 -6.74 -10.90 7.35
C THR A 276 -5.71 -9.82 7.06
N SER A 277 -6.08 -8.54 7.22
CA SER A 277 -5.11 -7.44 7.07
C SER A 277 -3.99 -7.54 8.13
N GLY A 278 -4.32 -7.95 9.36
CA GLY A 278 -3.35 -8.16 10.44
C GLY A 278 -2.34 -9.28 10.14
N THR A 279 -2.78 -10.38 9.51
CA THR A 279 -1.90 -11.45 9.05
C THR A 279 -0.88 -10.94 8.04
N GLN A 280 -1.33 -10.12 7.07
CA GLN A 280 -0.41 -9.46 6.15
C GLN A 280 0.59 -8.59 6.93
N MET A 281 0.10 -7.65 7.73
CA MET A 281 0.91 -6.58 8.32
C MET A 281 1.88 -7.06 9.41
N PHE A 282 1.43 -7.95 10.30
CA PHE A 282 2.14 -8.25 11.54
C PHE A 282 2.74 -9.67 11.60
N ILE A 283 2.30 -10.59 10.73
CA ILE A 283 2.86 -11.95 10.63
C ILE A 283 3.80 -12.04 9.43
N VAL A 284 3.27 -11.77 8.24
CA VAL A 284 3.96 -11.98 6.97
C VAL A 284 4.97 -10.88 6.68
N THR A 285 4.57 -9.62 6.86
CA THR A 285 5.43 -8.45 6.65
C THR A 285 5.93 -7.89 7.99
N MET A 286 6.25 -8.76 8.94
CA MET A 286 6.74 -8.34 10.26
C MET A 286 8.01 -7.51 10.12
N GLY A 287 7.92 -6.22 10.45
CA GLY A 287 8.99 -5.25 10.23
C GLY A 287 9.28 -4.99 8.75
N GLY A 288 8.29 -5.08 7.87
CA GLY A 288 8.38 -4.85 6.43
C GLY A 288 8.32 -6.12 5.59
N THR A 289 8.32 -5.99 4.26
CA THR A 289 8.21 -7.16 3.37
C THR A 289 9.42 -8.08 3.53
N GLY A 290 9.18 -9.39 3.64
CA GLY A 290 10.20 -10.40 3.89
C GLY A 290 10.38 -10.78 5.36
N ALA A 291 9.49 -10.33 6.26
CA ALA A 291 9.62 -10.54 7.71
C ALA A 291 10.97 -10.03 8.25
N THR A 292 11.36 -8.82 7.83
CA THR A 292 12.72 -8.31 8.05
C THR A 292 12.96 -7.69 9.43
N LEU A 293 11.99 -7.71 10.35
CA LEU A 293 12.11 -7.06 11.66
C LEU A 293 13.46 -7.32 12.34
N VAL A 294 13.89 -8.58 12.34
CA VAL A 294 15.10 -9.04 13.03
C VAL A 294 16.39 -8.73 12.26
N VAL A 295 16.31 -8.48 10.94
CA VAL A 295 17.48 -8.36 10.07
C VAL A 295 18.35 -7.17 10.43
N PRO A 296 17.84 -5.93 10.59
CA PRO A 296 18.65 -4.80 11.05
C PRO A 296 19.34 -5.02 12.39
N PHE A 297 18.68 -5.71 13.32
CA PHE A 297 19.26 -6.02 14.63
C PHE A 297 20.42 -7.01 14.51
N MET A 298 20.26 -8.05 13.68
CA MET A 298 21.35 -8.98 13.39
C MET A 298 22.50 -8.26 12.65
N PHE A 299 22.21 -7.35 11.71
CA PHE A 299 23.22 -6.51 11.09
C PHE A 299 23.95 -5.65 12.11
N MET A 300 23.24 -5.04 13.06
CA MET A 300 23.83 -4.19 14.09
C MET A 300 24.73 -4.95 15.07
N TRP A 301 24.34 -6.15 15.50
CA TRP A 301 24.98 -6.87 16.60
C TRP A 301 25.86 -8.05 16.17
N LEU A 302 25.48 -8.79 15.13
CA LEU A 302 26.09 -10.08 14.80
C LEU A 302 27.10 -9.99 13.66
N THR A 303 27.03 -8.96 12.83
CA THR A 303 27.98 -8.78 11.71
C THR A 303 29.34 -8.30 12.22
N LYS A 304 30.38 -8.54 11.42
CA LYS A 304 31.76 -8.09 11.64
C LYS A 304 32.11 -6.89 10.76
N SER A 305 31.56 -6.81 9.54
CA SER A 305 31.77 -5.68 8.62
C SER A 305 31.35 -4.35 9.25
N LYS A 306 32.18 -3.31 9.07
CA LYS A 306 31.85 -1.96 9.56
C LYS A 306 30.67 -1.39 8.79
N ARG A 307 30.61 -1.62 7.47
CA ARG A 307 29.50 -1.22 6.59
C ARG A 307 28.18 -1.83 7.03
N ASN A 308 28.14 -3.16 7.24
CA ASN A 308 26.93 -3.86 7.63
C ASN A 308 26.42 -3.40 9.00
N LYS A 309 27.30 -3.20 9.98
CA LYS A 309 26.92 -2.61 11.29
C LYS A 309 26.28 -1.24 11.16
N ALA A 310 26.85 -0.37 10.33
CA ALA A 310 26.33 0.98 10.11
C ALA A 310 24.95 0.94 9.42
N ILE A 311 24.76 0.08 8.43
CA ILE A 311 23.47 -0.12 7.77
C ILE A 311 22.42 -0.63 8.77
N GLY A 312 22.76 -1.65 9.56
CA GLY A 312 21.88 -2.22 10.59
C GLY A 312 21.38 -1.17 11.56
N ARG A 313 22.30 -0.42 12.21
CA ARG A 313 21.97 0.65 13.17
C ARG A 313 20.96 1.64 12.63
N ALA A 314 21.17 2.08 11.40
CA ALA A 314 20.32 3.10 10.79
C ALA A 314 19.02 2.54 10.19
N SER A 315 18.85 1.22 10.16
CA SER A 315 17.64 0.57 9.65
C SER A 315 16.73 0.03 10.78
N VAL A 316 17.26 -0.12 12.01
CA VAL A 316 16.51 -0.66 13.16
C VAL A 316 15.22 0.11 13.41
N VAL A 317 15.30 1.44 13.57
CA VAL A 317 14.13 2.25 13.93
C VAL A 317 13.05 2.21 12.84
N PRO A 318 13.34 2.50 11.56
CA PRO A 318 12.33 2.40 10.51
C PRO A 318 11.69 1.01 10.42
N THR A 319 12.51 -0.05 10.48
CA THR A 319 12.03 -1.45 10.35
C THR A 319 11.13 -1.83 11.52
N PHE A 320 11.39 -1.29 12.72
CA PHE A 320 10.53 -1.50 13.89
C PHE A 320 9.10 -0.98 13.66
N PHE A 321 8.92 0.03 12.81
CA PHE A 321 7.62 0.57 12.38
C PHE A 321 7.20 0.08 10.97
N GLY A 322 7.72 -1.07 10.53
CA GLY A 322 7.33 -1.69 9.25
C GLY A 322 7.96 -1.07 8.00
N VAL A 323 8.81 -0.05 8.14
CA VAL A 323 9.51 0.64 7.04
C VAL A 323 10.90 0.05 6.87
N ASN A 324 11.06 -0.95 6.01
CA ASN A 324 12.31 -1.72 5.87
C ASN A 324 13.18 -1.33 4.69
N GLU A 325 12.81 -0.31 3.93
CA GLU A 325 13.57 0.20 2.80
C GLU A 325 15.03 0.51 3.13
N PRO A 326 15.37 1.08 4.30
CA PRO A 326 16.76 1.30 4.68
C PRO A 326 17.61 0.02 4.69
N ILE A 327 17.05 -1.12 5.10
CA ILE A 327 17.78 -2.40 5.06
C ILE A 327 17.71 -3.02 3.66
N LEU A 328 16.56 -2.95 2.99
CA LEU A 328 16.36 -3.55 1.67
C LEU A 328 17.33 -3.03 0.62
N PHE A 329 17.58 -1.71 0.62
CA PHE A 329 18.49 -1.11 -0.35
C PHE A 329 19.88 -0.83 0.21
N GLY A 330 20.01 -0.68 1.52
CA GLY A 330 21.28 -0.36 2.16
C GLY A 330 22.21 -1.56 2.20
N ALA A 331 21.67 -2.72 2.58
CA ALA A 331 22.38 -4.00 2.61
C ALA A 331 22.17 -4.83 1.32
N PRO A 332 21.83 -4.15 0.21
CA PRO A 332 20.97 -4.64 -0.87
C PRO A 332 20.43 -6.06 -0.66
N LEU A 333 19.31 -6.23 0.05
CA LEU A 333 18.61 -7.52 0.13
C LEU A 333 17.86 -7.81 -1.18
N VAL A 334 17.32 -6.77 -1.79
CA VAL A 334 16.62 -6.84 -3.08
C VAL A 334 17.61 -7.29 -4.15
N LEU A 335 17.19 -8.26 -4.98
CA LEU A 335 17.98 -8.89 -6.05
C LEU A 335 19.28 -9.56 -5.60
N ASN A 336 19.56 -9.61 -4.29
CA ASN A 336 20.76 -10.26 -3.78
C ASN A 336 20.48 -11.76 -3.58
N PRO A 337 21.15 -12.63 -4.35
CA PRO A 337 20.81 -14.04 -4.34
C PRO A 337 21.08 -14.74 -3.01
N VAL A 338 21.96 -14.19 -2.17
CA VAL A 338 22.18 -14.70 -0.80
C VAL A 338 20.90 -14.60 0.02
N PHE A 339 20.12 -13.53 -0.16
CA PHE A 339 18.89 -13.29 0.61
C PHE A 339 17.63 -13.81 -0.07
N PHE A 340 17.69 -14.36 -1.30
CA PHE A 340 16.50 -14.85 -2.01
C PHE A 340 15.68 -15.86 -1.20
N VAL A 341 16.35 -16.88 -0.66
CA VAL A 341 15.70 -17.93 0.12
C VAL A 341 15.08 -17.40 1.40
N PRO A 342 15.83 -16.75 2.32
CA PRO A 342 15.24 -16.31 3.59
C PRO A 342 14.17 -15.23 3.40
N PHE A 343 14.29 -14.37 2.37
CA PHE A 343 13.32 -13.31 2.10
C PHE A 343 11.94 -13.83 1.72
N ILE A 344 11.87 -14.96 1.02
CA ILE A 344 10.61 -15.62 0.63
C ILE A 344 10.15 -16.61 1.69
N LEU A 345 11.09 -17.36 2.28
CA LEU A 345 10.77 -18.43 3.23
C LEU A 345 10.26 -17.90 4.57
N ALA A 346 10.84 -16.82 5.11
CA ALA A 346 10.44 -16.31 6.43
C ALA A 346 8.96 -15.90 6.49
N PRO A 347 8.42 -15.10 5.54
CA PRO A 347 6.99 -14.80 5.51
C PRO A 347 6.08 -16.04 5.40
N ILE A 348 6.48 -17.04 4.61
CA ILE A 348 5.72 -18.29 4.43
C ILE A 348 5.74 -19.11 5.72
N ALA A 349 6.91 -19.26 6.34
CA ALA A 349 7.05 -19.96 7.61
C ALA A 349 6.19 -19.29 8.70
N ASN A 350 6.23 -17.97 8.78
CA ASN A 350 5.46 -17.21 9.76
C ASN A 350 3.96 -17.40 9.59
N VAL A 351 3.44 -17.35 8.35
CA VAL A 351 2.00 -17.55 8.14
C VAL A 351 1.56 -19.00 8.38
N TRP A 352 2.42 -19.98 8.10
CA TRP A 352 2.14 -21.39 8.42
C TRP A 352 2.09 -21.64 9.92
N ILE A 353 3.04 -21.07 10.66
CA ILE A 353 3.06 -21.14 12.13
C ILE A 353 1.82 -20.45 12.69
N PHE A 354 1.49 -19.26 12.21
CA PHE A 354 0.27 -18.56 12.62
C PHE A 354 -0.99 -19.38 12.35
N LYS A 355 -1.14 -19.95 11.15
CA LYS A 355 -2.26 -20.83 10.82
C LYS A 355 -2.33 -22.05 11.72
N PHE A 356 -1.18 -22.66 12.05
CA PHE A 356 -1.13 -23.77 13.00
C PHE A 356 -1.63 -23.34 14.40
N PHE A 357 -1.23 -22.16 14.88
CA PHE A 357 -1.70 -21.63 16.17
C PHE A 357 -3.22 -21.43 16.17
N VAL A 358 -3.78 -20.93 15.07
CA VAL A 358 -5.22 -20.73 14.96
C VAL A 358 -5.97 -22.05 14.82
N ASP A 359 -5.67 -22.83 13.79
CA ASP A 359 -6.44 -24.02 13.44
C ASP A 359 -6.25 -25.16 14.44
N THR A 360 -5.01 -25.36 14.93
CA THR A 360 -4.65 -26.51 15.77
C THR A 360 -4.65 -26.15 17.25
N LEU A 361 -3.98 -25.06 17.64
CA LEU A 361 -3.90 -24.65 19.05
C LEU A 361 -5.10 -23.82 19.51
N LYS A 362 -6.04 -23.55 18.61
CA LYS A 362 -7.28 -22.81 18.88
C LYS A 362 -7.06 -21.39 19.41
N MET A 363 -5.95 -20.76 19.04
CA MET A 363 -5.75 -19.32 19.23
C MET A 363 -6.68 -18.54 18.30
N ASN A 364 -7.40 -17.54 18.80
CA ASN A 364 -8.21 -16.70 17.91
C ASN A 364 -7.32 -15.91 16.94
N SER A 365 -7.75 -15.84 15.67
CA SER A 365 -7.13 -15.02 14.63
C SER A 365 -7.38 -13.52 14.86
N PHE A 366 -6.83 -12.68 13.97
CA PHE A 366 -6.99 -11.23 14.02
C PHE A 366 -8.45 -10.81 13.88
N SER A 367 -8.88 -9.91 14.77
CA SER A 367 -10.25 -9.36 14.80
C SER A 367 -10.27 -7.83 14.91
N VAL A 368 -9.10 -7.19 14.81
CA VAL A 368 -8.89 -5.75 15.04
C VAL A 368 -7.93 -5.19 13.98
N ASN A 369 -8.26 -4.03 13.39
CA ASN A 369 -7.44 -3.39 12.35
C ASN A 369 -6.47 -2.35 12.93
N LEU A 370 -5.19 -2.70 13.07
CA LEU A 370 -4.19 -1.77 13.59
C LEU A 370 -3.46 -1.03 12.45
N PRO A 371 -2.90 0.17 12.70
CA PRO A 371 -1.99 0.79 11.75
C PRO A 371 -0.84 -0.14 11.38
N TRP A 372 -0.49 -0.24 10.09
CA TRP A 372 0.61 -1.09 9.63
C TRP A 372 1.97 -0.67 10.23
N THR A 373 2.07 0.58 10.71
CA THR A 373 3.26 1.10 11.40
C THR A 373 3.35 0.66 12.86
N THR A 374 2.32 0.01 13.43
CA THR A 374 2.40 -0.58 14.76
C THR A 374 3.53 -1.62 14.80
N PRO A 375 4.42 -1.60 15.81
CA PRO A 375 5.50 -2.57 15.88
C PRO A 375 5.00 -4.01 15.84
N GLY A 376 5.55 -4.82 14.93
CA GLY A 376 5.03 -6.14 14.57
C GLY A 376 4.61 -7.02 15.76
N PRO A 377 5.49 -7.30 16.74
CA PRO A 377 5.15 -8.11 17.90
C PRO A 377 3.99 -7.57 18.73
N LEU A 378 3.89 -6.24 18.86
CA LEU A 378 2.76 -5.59 19.53
C LEU A 378 1.49 -5.70 18.68
N GLY A 379 1.62 -5.54 17.37
CA GLY A 379 0.53 -5.71 16.40
C GLY A 379 -0.09 -7.10 16.45
N ILE A 380 0.72 -8.16 16.61
CA ILE A 380 0.24 -9.53 16.81
C ILE A 380 -0.65 -9.59 18.07
N VAL A 381 -0.12 -9.21 19.22
CA VAL A 381 -0.81 -9.32 20.51
C VAL A 381 -2.09 -8.48 20.53
N MET A 382 -2.01 -7.21 20.13
CA MET A 382 -3.15 -6.30 20.13
C MET A 382 -4.20 -6.72 19.09
N GLY A 383 -3.76 -7.17 17.92
CA GLY A 383 -4.62 -7.52 16.79
C GLY A 383 -5.43 -8.79 17.00
N THR A 384 -4.92 -9.71 17.82
CA THR A 384 -5.59 -10.96 18.25
C THR A 384 -6.19 -10.83 19.66
N ASN A 385 -6.54 -9.61 20.08
CA ASN A 385 -7.25 -9.33 21.33
C ASN A 385 -6.53 -9.88 22.58
N PHE A 386 -5.21 -9.64 22.69
CA PHE A 386 -4.32 -10.06 23.79
C PHE A 386 -4.46 -11.54 24.19
N ALA A 387 -4.79 -12.43 23.25
CA ALA A 387 -4.84 -13.87 23.50
C ALA A 387 -3.50 -14.35 24.10
N PRO A 388 -3.49 -15.15 25.18
CA PRO A 388 -2.24 -15.59 25.82
C PRO A 388 -1.25 -16.26 24.86
N LEU A 389 -1.75 -17.09 23.94
CA LEU A 389 -0.93 -17.75 22.91
C LEU A 389 -0.31 -16.77 21.91
N ALA A 390 -0.86 -15.56 21.75
CA ALA A 390 -0.33 -14.55 20.84
C ALA A 390 1.02 -13.99 21.32
N PHE A 391 1.25 -13.93 22.63
CA PHE A 391 2.55 -13.56 23.20
C PHE A 391 3.61 -14.62 22.87
N ALA A 392 3.26 -15.89 23.02
CA ALA A 392 4.13 -17.01 22.67
C ALA A 392 4.42 -17.02 21.16
N LEU A 393 3.40 -16.79 20.33
CA LEU A 393 3.55 -16.66 18.88
C LEU A 393 4.51 -15.53 18.52
N ALA A 394 4.33 -14.33 19.08
CA ALA A 394 5.18 -13.17 18.75
C ALA A 394 6.66 -13.44 19.03
N ILE A 395 6.97 -14.08 20.17
CA ILE A 395 8.34 -14.48 20.51
C ILE A 395 8.84 -15.56 19.55
N LEU A 396 8.00 -16.58 19.26
CA LEU A 396 8.36 -17.68 18.38
C LEU A 396 8.70 -17.19 16.96
N LEU A 397 7.89 -16.30 16.38
CA LEU A 397 8.13 -15.78 15.03
C LEU A 397 9.45 -15.00 14.96
N VAL A 398 9.76 -14.19 15.98
CA VAL A 398 11.07 -13.50 16.07
C VAL A 398 12.22 -14.51 16.09
N VAL A 399 12.11 -15.58 16.87
CA VAL A 399 13.14 -16.64 16.92
C VAL A 399 13.27 -17.35 15.58
N VAL A 400 12.15 -17.72 14.95
CA VAL A 400 12.13 -18.39 13.64
C VAL A 400 12.76 -17.51 12.56
N ASP A 401 12.43 -16.22 12.52
CA ASP A 401 13.01 -15.29 11.56
C ASP A 401 14.53 -15.16 11.76
N VAL A 402 15.02 -15.12 13.01
CA VAL A 402 16.46 -15.15 13.30
C VAL A 402 17.08 -16.42 12.76
N LEU A 403 16.49 -17.59 13.01
CA LEU A 403 17.02 -18.88 12.55
C LEU A 403 17.06 -18.98 11.02
N ILE A 404 16.05 -18.45 10.33
CA ILE A 404 15.96 -18.45 8.87
C ILE A 404 17.02 -17.52 8.27
N TYR A 405 17.17 -16.30 8.78
CA TYR A 405 18.06 -15.29 8.19
C TYR A 405 19.52 -15.43 8.60
N TYR A 406 19.81 -15.91 9.82
CA TYR A 406 21.16 -15.98 10.37
C TYR A 406 22.21 -16.66 9.46
N PRO A 407 21.97 -17.86 8.89
CA PRO A 407 22.98 -18.52 8.06
C PRO A 407 23.34 -17.71 6.82
N PHE A 408 22.37 -17.08 6.16
CA PHE A 408 22.59 -16.26 4.97
C PHE A 408 23.26 -14.93 5.30
N LEU A 409 22.89 -14.33 6.43
CA LEU A 409 23.53 -13.11 6.93
C LEU A 409 25.02 -13.34 7.21
N LYS A 410 25.39 -14.49 7.79
CA LYS A 410 26.80 -14.84 8.03
C LYS A 410 27.59 -14.93 6.72
N VAL A 411 27.04 -15.62 5.71
CA VAL A 411 27.66 -15.73 4.38
C VAL A 411 27.84 -14.35 3.74
N TYR A 412 26.81 -13.51 3.76
CA TYR A 412 26.89 -12.16 3.21
C TYR A 412 27.93 -11.32 3.95
N ASP A 413 27.94 -11.36 5.28
CA ASP A 413 28.88 -10.58 6.08
C ASP A 413 30.34 -10.98 5.84
N GLU A 414 30.64 -12.27 5.68
CA GLU A 414 31.98 -12.75 5.32
C GLU A 414 32.42 -12.23 3.94
N GLN A 415 31.52 -12.18 2.97
CA GLN A 415 31.80 -11.59 1.65
C GLN A 415 32.14 -10.10 1.76
N ILE A 416 31.34 -9.34 2.49
CA ILE A 416 31.56 -7.89 2.65
C ILE A 416 32.81 -7.59 3.48
N LEU A 417 33.08 -8.39 4.51
CA LEU A 417 34.29 -8.25 5.31
C LEU A 417 35.55 -8.53 4.48
N ALA A 418 35.52 -9.53 3.61
CA ALA A 418 36.62 -9.80 2.68
C ALA A 418 36.82 -8.64 1.68
N GLU A 419 35.73 -8.06 1.16
CA GLU A 419 35.78 -6.86 0.32
C GLU A 419 36.41 -5.68 1.08
N GLU A 420 35.97 -5.41 2.32
CA GLU A 420 36.52 -4.35 3.19
C GLU A 420 38.03 -4.54 3.47
N GLN A 421 38.45 -5.77 3.77
CA GLN A 421 39.86 -6.10 4.05
C GLN A 421 40.75 -6.02 2.81
N SER A 422 40.20 -6.32 1.63
CA SER A 422 40.94 -6.25 0.37
C SER A 422 41.13 -4.83 -0.17
N GLY A 423 40.56 -3.82 0.49
CA GLY A 423 40.61 -2.43 0.03
C GLY A 423 39.80 -2.15 -1.24
N LYS A 424 39.06 -3.13 -1.78
CA LYS A 424 38.16 -3.00 -2.94
C LYS A 424 36.84 -2.31 -2.60
N VAL A 425 36.89 -1.29 -1.74
CA VAL A 425 35.73 -0.72 -1.04
C VAL A 425 34.72 -0.02 -1.98
N GLU A 426 35.04 0.23 -3.27
CA GLU A 426 34.16 0.99 -4.16
C GLU A 426 33.75 0.38 -5.51
N ASN A 427 34.38 -0.71 -6.02
CA ASN A 427 34.13 -1.11 -7.43
C ASN A 427 33.17 -2.29 -7.63
N SER A 428 33.12 -3.28 -6.74
CA SER A 428 32.34 -4.51 -7.01
C SER A 428 30.83 -4.31 -6.96
N LEU A 429 30.34 -3.37 -6.13
CA LEU A 429 28.91 -3.07 -5.99
C LEU A 429 28.39 -2.22 -7.15
N LYS A 430 29.17 -1.22 -7.59
CA LYS A 430 28.90 -0.44 -8.81
C LYS A 430 28.90 -1.36 -10.03
N GLU A 431 29.87 -2.26 -10.16
CA GLU A 431 29.94 -3.22 -11.27
C GLU A 431 28.77 -4.22 -11.29
N LYS A 432 28.34 -4.75 -10.14
CA LYS A 432 27.22 -5.72 -10.06
C LYS A 432 25.85 -5.08 -10.29
N VAL A 433 25.67 -3.81 -9.93
CA VAL A 433 24.44 -3.05 -10.21
C VAL A 433 24.43 -2.56 -11.67
N ALA A 434 25.57 -2.10 -12.18
CA ALA A 434 25.77 -1.72 -13.59
C ALA A 434 25.66 -2.89 -14.57
N ALA A 435 25.99 -4.11 -14.15
CA ALA A 435 25.84 -5.31 -14.97
C ALA A 435 24.38 -5.79 -15.12
N ASN A 436 23.52 -5.52 -14.13
CA ASN A 436 22.14 -6.01 -14.09
C ASN A 436 21.09 -4.91 -14.40
N PHE A 437 21.52 -3.65 -14.50
CA PHE A 437 20.70 -2.52 -14.93
C PHE A 437 21.54 -1.65 -15.86
N ASN A 438 20.96 -1.16 -16.96
CA ASN A 438 21.66 -0.28 -17.90
C ASN A 438 21.94 1.10 -17.25
N THR A 439 23.02 1.17 -16.46
CA THR A 439 23.48 2.38 -15.74
C THR A 439 24.24 3.35 -16.64
N ALA A 440 24.48 3.00 -17.91
CA ALA A 440 25.18 3.89 -18.85
C ALA A 440 24.49 5.25 -19.04
N LYS A 441 23.17 5.32 -18.79
CA LYS A 441 22.43 6.60 -18.75
C LYS A 441 22.58 7.37 -17.42
N ALA A 442 22.83 6.68 -16.31
CA ALA A 442 23.04 7.30 -15.00
C ALA A 442 24.47 7.87 -14.86
N ASP A 443 25.46 7.14 -15.37
CA ASP A 443 26.87 7.56 -15.35
C ASP A 443 27.11 8.78 -16.25
N ALA A 444 26.44 8.85 -17.41
CA ALA A 444 26.47 10.02 -18.30
C ALA A 444 25.77 11.27 -17.73
N ILE A 445 24.91 11.11 -16.71
CA ILE A 445 24.29 12.23 -15.99
C ILE A 445 25.22 12.71 -14.85
N LEU A 446 25.94 11.79 -14.21
CA LEU A 446 26.89 12.08 -13.12
C LEU A 446 28.16 12.81 -13.61
N GLU A 447 28.65 12.53 -14.82
CA GLU A 447 29.82 13.26 -15.38
C GLU A 447 29.52 14.71 -15.78
N LYS A 448 28.26 15.11 -15.91
CA LYS A 448 27.86 16.52 -16.12
C LYS A 448 27.65 17.30 -14.82
N ALA A 449 27.84 16.67 -13.65
CA ALA A 449 27.39 17.16 -12.34
C ALA A 449 28.32 18.20 -11.65
N ALA A 450 29.11 18.97 -12.40
CA ALA A 450 29.92 20.06 -11.86
C ALA A 450 29.38 21.42 -12.36
N VAL A 451 28.18 21.77 -11.93
CA VAL A 451 27.66 23.14 -12.04
C VAL A 451 27.10 23.51 -10.67
N GLU A 452 27.72 24.50 -10.02
CA GLU A 452 27.20 25.12 -8.81
C GLU A 452 26.01 26.00 -9.18
N THR A 453 24.79 25.45 -9.14
CA THR A 453 23.56 26.24 -9.13
C THR A 453 23.13 26.51 -7.69
N GLU A 454 23.05 27.79 -7.31
CA GLU A 454 22.44 28.22 -6.05
C GLU A 454 20.92 28.32 -6.19
N ILE A 455 20.18 27.72 -5.26
CA ILE A 455 18.73 27.90 -5.14
C ILE A 455 18.48 29.24 -4.44
N SER A 456 18.14 30.27 -5.21
CA SER A 456 17.88 31.62 -4.72
C SER A 456 16.41 31.88 -4.35
N GLU A 457 15.48 31.06 -4.86
CA GLU A 457 14.04 31.16 -4.62
C GLU A 457 13.50 29.98 -3.80
N GLN A 458 12.42 30.21 -3.05
CA GLN A 458 11.77 29.19 -2.24
C GLN A 458 11.37 27.98 -3.10
N THR A 459 11.98 26.83 -2.82
CA THR A 459 11.76 25.58 -3.54
C THR A 459 11.03 24.59 -2.65
N ASN A 460 9.78 24.29 -3.00
CA ASN A 460 9.00 23.25 -2.36
C ASN A 460 9.25 21.90 -3.06
N VAL A 461 9.71 20.92 -2.31
CA VAL A 461 10.07 19.58 -2.78
C VAL A 461 9.06 18.56 -2.25
N LEU A 462 8.43 17.79 -3.15
CA LEU A 462 7.57 16.67 -2.79
C LEU A 462 8.32 15.35 -2.95
N VAL A 463 8.51 14.63 -1.85
CA VAL A 463 9.09 13.28 -1.89
C VAL A 463 7.95 12.26 -1.92
N LEU A 464 7.87 11.43 -2.95
CA LEU A 464 6.82 10.41 -3.11
C LEU A 464 7.37 9.01 -2.87
N CYS A 465 6.67 8.23 -2.05
CA CYS A 465 6.86 6.77 -1.97
C CYS A 465 5.51 6.04 -2.09
N ALA A 466 5.49 4.71 -1.92
CA ALA A 466 4.25 3.94 -2.05
C ALA A 466 3.20 4.26 -0.96
N GLY A 467 3.64 4.48 0.29
CA GLY A 467 2.74 4.60 1.46
C GLY A 467 3.03 5.77 2.42
N GLY A 468 3.80 6.78 1.99
CA GLY A 468 4.12 7.98 2.78
C GLY A 468 5.25 7.83 3.82
N GLY A 469 5.49 6.62 4.36
CA GLY A 469 6.50 6.38 5.40
C GLY A 469 7.93 6.68 4.95
N THR A 470 8.39 6.02 3.89
CA THR A 470 9.76 6.16 3.36
C THR A 470 10.06 7.58 2.87
N SER A 471 9.09 8.22 2.21
CA SER A 471 9.17 9.63 1.81
C SER A 471 9.42 10.58 2.99
N GLY A 472 8.88 10.26 4.18
CA GLY A 472 9.10 11.03 5.40
C GLY A 472 10.57 11.10 5.80
N LEU A 473 11.34 10.03 5.58
CA LEU A 473 12.76 9.99 5.94
C LEU A 473 13.57 11.06 5.17
N LEU A 474 13.40 11.12 3.84
CA LEU A 474 14.14 12.07 3.03
C LEU A 474 13.58 13.50 3.17
N ALA A 475 12.25 13.66 3.23
CA ALA A 475 11.63 14.97 3.41
C ALA A 475 12.08 15.63 4.73
N ASN A 476 12.13 14.86 5.83
CA ASN A 476 12.61 15.36 7.10
C ASN A 476 14.10 15.70 7.07
N ALA A 477 14.93 14.89 6.40
CA ALA A 477 16.36 15.16 6.23
C ALA A 477 16.59 16.47 5.45
N LEU A 478 15.88 16.65 4.34
CA LEU A 478 15.92 17.88 3.53
C LEU A 478 15.48 19.11 4.32
N THR A 479 14.34 19.05 5.00
CA THR A 479 13.81 20.18 5.77
C THR A 479 14.72 20.55 6.94
N LYS A 480 15.33 19.55 7.61
CA LYS A 480 16.30 19.80 8.67
C LYS A 480 17.58 20.45 8.11
N ALA A 481 18.12 19.93 7.02
CA ALA A 481 19.33 20.46 6.39
C ALA A 481 19.10 21.88 5.85
N ALA A 482 17.97 22.13 5.19
CA ALA A 482 17.63 23.45 4.68
C ALA A 482 17.64 24.51 5.78
N LYS A 483 17.09 24.17 6.96
CA LYS A 483 17.12 25.04 8.14
C LYS A 483 18.53 25.23 8.71
N GLU A 484 19.35 24.19 8.71
CA GLU A 484 20.74 24.22 9.22
C GLU A 484 21.65 25.08 8.33
N TYR A 485 21.52 24.95 7.01
CA TYR A 485 22.36 25.63 6.02
C TYR A 485 21.76 26.92 5.47
N GLY A 486 20.58 27.35 5.95
CA GLY A 486 19.92 28.58 5.51
C GLY A 486 19.48 28.57 4.04
N VAL A 487 19.21 27.40 3.47
CA VAL A 487 18.79 27.24 2.07
C VAL A 487 17.25 27.32 1.99
N PRO A 488 16.66 28.07 1.04
CA PRO A 488 15.21 28.24 0.92
C PRO A 488 14.54 27.01 0.29
N VAL A 489 14.68 25.85 0.93
CA VAL A 489 14.08 24.57 0.52
C VAL A 489 13.14 24.09 1.62
N THR A 490 11.96 23.62 1.23
CA THR A 490 11.02 22.94 2.13
C THR A 490 10.59 21.64 1.51
N ALA A 491 10.67 20.54 2.24
CA ALA A 491 10.34 19.23 1.72
C ALA A 491 9.17 18.58 2.49
N THR A 492 8.22 18.06 1.72
CA THR A 492 7.03 17.36 2.24
C THR A 492 7.01 15.93 1.71
N ALA A 493 6.48 15.01 2.51
CA ALA A 493 6.32 13.61 2.15
C ALA A 493 4.90 13.34 1.62
N GLY A 494 4.78 12.45 0.64
CA GLY A 494 3.50 12.02 0.09
C GLY A 494 3.48 10.57 -0.38
N SER A 495 2.28 10.04 -0.58
CA SER A 495 2.07 8.74 -1.23
C SER A 495 1.75 8.92 -2.72
N TYR A 496 2.29 8.03 -3.54
CA TYR A 496 1.90 7.95 -4.94
C TYR A 496 0.40 7.57 -5.02
N GLY A 497 -0.39 8.36 -5.74
CA GLY A 497 -1.86 8.24 -5.80
C GLY A 497 -2.59 9.39 -5.08
N ALA A 498 -2.07 9.86 -3.95
CA ALA A 498 -2.70 10.93 -3.15
C ALA A 498 -2.15 12.35 -3.43
N HIS A 499 -1.10 12.47 -4.24
CA HIS A 499 -0.36 13.72 -4.47
C HIS A 499 -0.94 14.64 -5.54
N ARG A 500 -1.98 14.19 -6.28
CA ARG A 500 -2.42 14.87 -7.52
C ARG A 500 -2.94 16.28 -7.29
N GLU A 501 -3.68 16.49 -6.20
CA GLU A 501 -4.28 17.79 -5.90
C GLU A 501 -3.26 18.81 -5.37
N ILE A 502 -2.21 18.32 -4.70
CA ILE A 502 -1.17 19.16 -4.10
C ILE A 502 0.01 19.41 -5.04
N LEU A 503 0.12 18.65 -6.13
CA LEU A 503 1.21 18.73 -7.12
C LEU A 503 1.55 20.17 -7.54
N PRO A 504 0.56 21.05 -7.85
CA PRO A 504 0.84 22.43 -8.25
C PRO A 504 1.57 23.30 -7.21
N GLU A 505 1.66 22.87 -5.95
CA GLU A 505 2.32 23.61 -4.86
C GLU A 505 3.85 23.42 -4.84
N TYR A 506 4.38 22.51 -5.67
CA TYR A 506 5.77 22.07 -5.64
C TYR A 506 6.55 22.41 -6.91
N GLN A 507 7.85 22.67 -6.77
CA GLN A 507 8.77 22.94 -7.89
C GLN A 507 9.58 21.70 -8.28
N LEU A 508 9.75 20.75 -7.36
CA LEU A 508 10.44 19.48 -7.59
C LEU A 508 9.68 18.31 -6.96
N VAL A 509 9.55 17.21 -7.70
CA VAL A 509 9.11 15.92 -7.17
C VAL A 509 10.28 14.94 -7.19
N ILE A 510 10.52 14.26 -6.07
CA ILE A 510 11.52 13.19 -5.93
C ILE A 510 10.82 11.86 -5.71
N LEU A 511 11.00 10.91 -6.62
CA LEU A 511 10.48 9.56 -6.48
C LEU A 511 11.44 8.67 -5.68
N ALA A 512 10.90 8.06 -4.61
CA ALA A 512 11.57 6.98 -3.90
C ALA A 512 11.68 5.73 -4.79
N PRO A 513 12.64 4.82 -4.51
CA PRO A 513 12.96 3.70 -5.40
C PRO A 513 11.77 2.79 -5.73
N GLN A 514 10.82 2.62 -4.80
CA GLN A 514 9.68 1.71 -4.97
C GLN A 514 8.66 2.20 -6.01
N VAL A 515 8.57 3.51 -6.18
CA VAL A 515 7.64 4.16 -7.13
C VAL A 515 8.36 4.67 -8.37
N ALA A 516 9.64 4.36 -8.54
CA ALA A 516 10.43 4.74 -9.71
C ALA A 516 9.88 4.13 -11.02
N SER A 517 9.16 3.00 -10.96
CA SER A 517 8.44 2.42 -12.10
C SER A 517 7.28 3.30 -12.60
N ASN A 518 6.86 4.29 -11.81
CA ASN A 518 5.85 5.28 -12.19
C ASN A 518 6.46 6.55 -12.79
N TYR A 519 7.77 6.58 -13.06
CA TYR A 519 8.46 7.77 -13.54
C TYR A 519 7.81 8.36 -14.78
N ASP A 520 7.45 7.53 -15.76
CA ASP A 520 6.82 8.03 -17.01
C ASP A 520 5.43 8.62 -16.75
N ASP A 521 4.64 8.01 -15.87
CA ASP A 521 3.31 8.52 -15.50
C ASP A 521 3.45 9.87 -14.76
N MET A 522 4.39 9.95 -13.82
CA MET A 522 4.69 11.20 -13.10
C MET A 522 5.23 12.28 -14.02
N LYS A 523 6.07 11.91 -14.99
CA LYS A 523 6.66 12.85 -15.93
C LYS A 523 5.59 13.57 -16.73
N GLN A 524 4.54 12.86 -17.15
CA GLN A 524 3.40 13.48 -17.82
C GLN A 524 2.70 14.51 -16.92
N GLU A 525 2.52 14.22 -15.63
CA GLU A 525 1.88 15.13 -14.68
C GLU A 525 2.77 16.34 -14.34
N THR A 526 4.06 16.12 -14.11
CA THR A 526 5.00 17.18 -13.74
C THR A 526 5.34 18.08 -14.94
N ASP A 527 5.58 17.53 -16.13
CA ASP A 527 5.84 18.31 -17.34
C ASP A 527 4.65 19.21 -17.67
N ALA A 528 3.43 18.73 -17.43
CA ALA A 528 2.19 19.48 -17.62
C ALA A 528 2.03 20.68 -16.67
N LEU A 529 2.79 20.73 -15.59
CA LEU A 529 2.78 21.79 -14.56
C LEU A 529 4.11 22.56 -14.50
N GLY A 530 5.09 22.22 -15.35
CA GLY A 530 6.43 22.83 -15.30
C GLY A 530 7.27 22.40 -14.09
N ILE A 531 6.92 21.29 -13.45
CA ILE A 531 7.55 20.78 -12.23
C ILE A 531 8.72 19.87 -12.60
N LYS A 532 9.85 19.99 -11.90
CA LYS A 532 11.00 19.10 -12.08
C LYS A 532 10.72 17.72 -11.49
N LEU A 533 11.23 16.66 -12.11
CA LEU A 533 11.04 15.29 -11.65
C LEU A 533 12.36 14.54 -11.58
N ALA A 534 12.74 14.14 -10.37
CA ALA A 534 13.87 13.27 -10.09
C ALA A 534 13.40 11.90 -9.60
N LYS A 535 14.19 10.86 -9.86
CA LYS A 535 14.05 9.56 -9.22
C LYS A 535 15.36 9.20 -8.55
N THR A 536 15.26 8.39 -7.52
CA THR A 536 16.41 7.94 -6.74
C THR A 536 16.57 6.44 -6.83
N GLU A 537 17.82 5.99 -6.80
CA GLU A 537 18.15 4.59 -6.61
C GLU A 537 18.16 4.24 -5.11
N GLY A 538 18.07 2.95 -4.79
CA GLY A 538 18.00 2.47 -3.41
C GLY A 538 19.13 2.99 -2.50
N ALA A 539 20.38 2.75 -2.89
CA ALA A 539 21.54 3.17 -2.12
C ALA A 539 21.68 4.71 -2.06
N GLN A 540 21.39 5.39 -3.17
CA GLN A 540 21.38 6.85 -3.25
C GLN A 540 20.35 7.43 -2.27
N TYR A 541 19.11 6.92 -2.29
CA TYR A 541 18.04 7.40 -1.43
C TYR A 541 18.42 7.30 0.05
N ILE A 542 18.97 6.15 0.47
CA ILE A 542 19.42 5.96 1.85
C ILE A 542 20.55 6.94 2.20
N LYS A 543 21.51 7.16 1.30
CA LYS A 543 22.56 8.15 1.53
C LYS A 543 21.95 9.53 1.76
N LEU A 544 21.03 9.97 0.89
CA LEU A 544 20.37 11.27 1.01
C LEU A 544 19.54 11.40 2.30
N THR A 545 18.95 10.32 2.82
CA THR A 545 18.23 10.37 4.11
C THR A 545 19.16 10.60 5.33
N ARG A 546 20.47 10.38 5.17
CA ARG A 546 21.47 10.47 6.24
C ARG A 546 22.43 11.64 6.08
N ASP A 547 22.60 12.10 4.85
CA ASP A 547 23.48 13.18 4.46
C ASP A 547 22.62 14.37 4.01
N GLY A 548 22.30 15.24 4.96
CA GLY A 548 21.43 16.39 4.72
C GLY A 548 22.01 17.37 3.69
N GLN A 549 23.33 17.58 3.70
CA GLN A 549 24.01 18.40 2.71
C GLN A 549 23.93 17.74 1.33
N GLY A 550 24.26 16.45 1.23
CA GLY A 550 24.13 15.70 -0.01
C GLY A 550 22.69 15.66 -0.55
N ALA A 551 21.68 15.67 0.33
CA ALA A 551 20.28 15.79 -0.05
C ALA A 551 19.95 17.16 -0.67
N LEU A 552 20.44 18.26 -0.07
CA LEU A 552 20.30 19.60 -0.63
C LEU A 552 21.03 19.74 -1.96
N ASP A 553 22.25 19.20 -2.08
CA ASP A 553 23.02 19.22 -3.31
C ASP A 553 22.31 18.44 -4.42
N PHE A 554 21.68 17.31 -4.09
CA PHE A 554 20.84 16.56 -5.03
C PHE A 554 19.64 17.38 -5.53
N VAL A 555 19.00 18.18 -4.66
CA VAL A 555 17.92 19.10 -5.04
C VAL A 555 18.45 20.19 -5.96
N LYS A 556 19.59 20.82 -5.62
CA LYS A 556 20.23 21.86 -6.45
C LYS A 556 20.52 21.36 -7.86
N GLN A 557 20.98 20.12 -8.00
CA GLN A 557 21.26 19.50 -9.30
C GLN A 557 20.04 19.35 -10.23
N GLN A 558 18.81 19.54 -9.75
CA GLN A 558 17.60 19.46 -10.57
C GLN A 558 17.21 20.80 -11.22
N PHE A 559 17.87 21.89 -10.81
CA PHE A 559 17.69 23.26 -11.29
C PHE A 559 18.92 23.72 -12.05
#